data_AF-A0A934Z153-F1
#
_entry.id   AF-A0A934Z153-F1
#
_cell.length_a   1.000
_cell.length_b   1.000
_cell.length_c   1.000
_cell.angle_alpha   90.00
_cell.angle_beta   90.00
_cell.angle_gamma   90.00
#
_symmetry.space_group_name_H-M   'P 1'
#
loop_
_entity.id
_entity.type
_entity.pdbx_description
1 polymer ?
#
loop_
_entity_poly.entity_id
_entity_poly.type
_entity_poly.pdbx_seq_one_letter_code
_entity_poly.pdbx_strand_id
1 'polypeptide(L)'
;MEPFEIAPTSRTPHVVFHRGNGNMSITGCSIPENADKFYAPIHDVIEKYISAPAAKTTMRVELSYFNSSSAKFLLEIMKKFDDLHDSRLSEVLLEWCYIKGDLDQQEAGEDFKELLDFRTELIELPDPDE
;
A
#
# COMPACT_ATOMS: atom_id res chain seq x y z
N MET A 1 -7.66 20.13 0.94
CA MET A 1 -8.50 18.92 0.86
C MET A 1 -8.03 18.01 1.97
N GLU A 2 -8.93 17.55 2.84
CA GLU A 2 -8.55 16.69 3.99
C GLU A 2 -8.06 15.33 3.49
N PRO A 3 -7.08 14.70 4.17
CA PRO A 3 -6.66 13.35 3.85
C PRO A 3 -7.81 12.37 4.07
N PHE A 4 -7.84 11.30 3.27
CA PHE A 4 -8.62 10.13 3.63
C PHE A 4 -7.85 9.38 4.71
N GLU A 5 -8.52 8.97 5.78
CA GLU A 5 -7.88 8.29 6.90
C GLU A 5 -8.77 7.20 7.48
N ILE A 6 -8.16 6.06 7.79
CA ILE A 6 -8.74 4.96 8.58
C ILE A 6 -7.80 4.71 9.75
N ALA A 7 -8.30 4.90 10.98
CA ALA A 7 -7.54 4.63 12.20
C ALA A 7 -7.17 3.14 12.34
N PRO A 8 -5.97 2.81 12.86
CA PRO A 8 -5.56 1.44 13.06
C PRO A 8 -6.36 0.75 14.17
N THR A 9 -6.36 -0.57 14.14
CA THR A 9 -6.72 -1.42 15.28
C THR A 9 -5.62 -2.47 15.49
N SER A 10 -5.78 -3.36 16.47
CA SER A 10 -4.87 -4.50 16.65
C SER A 10 -4.84 -5.47 15.45
N ARG A 11 -5.82 -5.38 14.53
CA ARG A 11 -5.99 -6.31 13.40
C ARG A 11 -6.13 -5.62 12.05
N THR A 12 -6.18 -4.29 12.01
CA THR A 12 -6.36 -3.52 10.78
C THR A 12 -5.33 -2.40 10.71
N PRO A 13 -4.74 -2.14 9.53
CA PRO A 13 -3.70 -1.14 9.41
C PRO A 13 -4.26 0.27 9.55
N HIS A 14 -3.39 1.21 9.90
CA HIS A 14 -3.62 2.64 9.70
C HIS A 14 -3.48 2.93 8.21
N VAL A 15 -4.44 3.63 7.65
CA VAL A 15 -4.41 4.01 6.22
C VAL A 15 -4.57 5.51 6.14
N VAL A 16 -3.62 6.18 5.50
CA VAL A 16 -3.69 7.62 5.22
C VAL A 16 -3.46 7.83 3.74
N PHE A 17 -4.29 8.65 3.11
CA PHE A 17 -4.11 9.02 1.71
C PHE A 17 -4.28 10.52 1.49
N HIS A 18 -3.15 11.18 1.24
CA HIS A 18 -3.05 12.57 0.83
C HIS A 18 -3.18 12.69 -0.70
N ARG A 19 -4.41 12.67 -1.20
CA ARG A 19 -4.73 12.80 -2.64
C ARG A 19 -4.10 14.05 -3.30
N GLY A 20 -3.87 15.12 -2.54
CA GLY A 20 -3.32 16.38 -3.08
C GLY A 20 -1.85 16.28 -3.50
N ASN A 21 -1.07 15.37 -2.91
CA ASN A 21 0.34 15.14 -3.24
C ASN A 21 0.64 13.69 -3.64
N GLY A 22 -0.38 12.84 -3.71
CA GLY A 22 -0.26 11.44 -4.15
C GLY A 22 0.38 10.51 -3.12
N ASN A 23 0.48 10.92 -1.85
CA ASN A 23 1.10 10.09 -0.81
C ASN A 23 0.06 9.22 -0.08
N MET A 24 0.18 7.91 -0.23
CA MET A 24 -0.60 6.91 0.49
C MET A 24 0.30 6.11 1.42
N SER A 25 -0.14 5.84 2.65
CA SER A 25 0.55 4.97 3.59
C SER A 25 -0.40 3.92 4.18
N ILE A 26 0.06 2.67 4.28
CA ILE A 26 -0.63 1.55 4.93
C ILE A 26 0.33 0.97 5.95
N THR A 27 0.06 1.15 7.26
CA THR A 27 0.99 0.77 8.32
C THR A 27 0.33 -0.07 9.42
N GLY A 28 1.07 -1.01 10.02
CA GLY A 28 0.60 -1.84 11.14
C GLY A 28 0.26 -3.28 10.75
N CYS A 29 -0.86 -3.83 11.22
CA CYS A 29 -1.22 -5.24 11.01
C CYS A 29 -2.48 -5.38 10.16
N SER A 30 -2.46 -6.21 9.12
CA SER A 30 -3.60 -6.41 8.21
C SER A 30 -4.15 -7.83 8.23
N ILE A 31 -4.98 -8.10 9.24
CA ILE A 31 -5.74 -9.34 9.41
C ILE A 31 -7.21 -9.05 9.77
N PRO A 32 -7.90 -8.22 8.95
CA PRO A 32 -9.28 -7.84 9.21
C PRO A 32 -10.19 -9.07 9.27
N GLU A 33 -11.19 -9.05 10.17
CA GLU A 33 -12.21 -10.11 10.22
C GLU A 33 -13.07 -10.13 8.94
N ASN A 34 -13.25 -8.97 8.32
CA ASN A 34 -13.95 -8.82 7.04
C ASN A 34 -13.12 -7.91 6.13
N ALA A 35 -12.27 -8.53 5.31
CA ALA A 35 -11.35 -7.83 4.42
C ALA A 35 -12.10 -6.99 3.38
N ASP A 36 -13.15 -7.53 2.74
CA ASP A 36 -13.98 -6.79 1.78
C ASP A 36 -14.50 -5.47 2.37
N LYS A 37 -15.06 -5.51 3.59
CA LYS A 37 -15.58 -4.32 4.26
C LYS A 37 -14.49 -3.31 4.59
N PHE A 38 -13.30 -3.79 4.98
CA PHE A 38 -12.17 -2.92 5.32
C PHE A 38 -11.57 -2.23 4.10
N TYR A 39 -11.36 -2.97 3.01
CA TYR A 39 -10.71 -2.46 1.80
C TYR A 39 -11.66 -1.71 0.85
N ALA A 40 -12.97 -1.93 0.92
CA ALA A 40 -13.96 -1.21 0.12
C ALA A 40 -13.81 0.33 0.13
N PRO A 41 -13.73 1.02 1.28
CA PRO A 41 -13.53 2.47 1.29
C PRO A 41 -12.16 2.90 0.75
N ILE A 42 -11.14 2.04 0.84
CA ILE A 42 -9.80 2.30 0.29
C ILE A 42 -9.84 2.24 -1.24
N HIS A 43 -10.51 1.24 -1.80
CA HIS A 43 -10.74 1.16 -3.24
C HIS A 43 -11.51 2.36 -3.78
N ASP A 44 -12.62 2.77 -3.11
CA ASP A 44 -13.42 3.91 -3.55
C ASP A 44 -12.62 5.21 -3.61
N VAL A 45 -11.74 5.47 -2.63
CA VAL A 45 -10.91 6.67 -2.65
C VAL A 45 -9.83 6.62 -3.74
N ILE A 46 -9.27 5.45 -4.04
CA ILE A 46 -8.29 5.27 -5.11
C ILE A 46 -8.94 5.45 -6.48
N GLU A 47 -10.11 4.85 -6.72
CA GLU A 47 -10.84 5.00 -8.00
C GLU A 47 -11.15 6.46 -8.30
N LYS A 48 -11.47 7.26 -7.28
CA LYS A 48 -11.67 8.70 -7.42
C LYS A 48 -10.38 9.46 -7.71
N TYR A 49 -9.27 9.04 -7.09
CA TYR A 49 -7.97 9.67 -7.26
C TYR A 49 -7.39 9.47 -8.66
N ILE A 50 -7.45 8.25 -9.20
CA ILE A 50 -6.84 7.92 -10.50
C ILE A 50 -7.44 8.71 -11.69
N SER A 51 -8.63 9.29 -11.52
CA SER A 51 -9.25 10.16 -12.55
C SER A 51 -8.54 11.51 -12.70
N ALA A 52 -7.87 12.00 -11.65
CA ALA A 52 -7.13 13.26 -11.63
C ALA A 52 -5.98 13.16 -10.61
N PRO A 53 -4.96 12.33 -10.90
CA PRO A 53 -3.89 12.00 -9.97
C PRO A 53 -2.94 13.18 -9.78
N ALA A 54 -2.17 13.15 -8.70
CA ALA A 54 -0.99 14.00 -8.59
C ALA A 54 0.07 13.55 -9.61
N ALA A 55 1.02 14.44 -9.95
CA ALA A 55 2.08 14.12 -10.89
C ALA A 55 3.01 12.98 -10.40
N LYS A 56 3.08 12.80 -9.08
CA LYS A 56 3.78 11.69 -8.43
C LYS A 56 2.84 11.04 -7.43
N THR A 57 2.81 9.72 -7.43
CA THR A 57 2.03 8.89 -6.51
C THR A 57 2.99 7.94 -5.82
N THR A 58 3.02 7.99 -4.49
CA THR A 58 3.85 7.11 -3.67
C THR A 58 2.95 6.34 -2.73
N MET A 59 2.98 5.01 -2.84
CA MET A 59 2.31 4.09 -1.93
C MET A 59 3.36 3.47 -1.02
N ARG A 60 3.32 3.80 0.26
CA ARG A 60 4.20 3.20 1.28
C ARG A 60 3.46 2.15 2.07
N VAL A 61 4.00 0.94 2.10
CA VAL A 61 3.44 -0.19 2.85
C VAL A 61 4.45 -0.60 3.92
N GLU A 62 4.01 -0.61 5.17
CA GLU A 62 4.81 -0.99 6.33
C GLU A 62 3.96 -1.89 7.23
N LEU A 63 3.83 -3.15 6.84
CA LEU A 63 3.00 -4.11 7.54
C LEU A 63 3.86 -5.05 8.38
N SER A 64 3.51 -5.21 9.65
CA SER A 64 4.17 -6.19 10.53
C SER A 64 3.67 -7.61 10.27
N TYR A 65 2.44 -7.74 9.77
CA TYR A 65 1.84 -9.01 9.39
C TYR A 65 0.62 -8.77 8.52
N PHE A 66 0.36 -9.64 7.55
CA PHE A 66 -0.87 -9.67 6.77
C PHE A 66 -1.23 -11.10 6.39
N ASN A 67 -2.53 -11.39 6.25
CA ASN A 67 -2.99 -12.71 5.81
C ASN A 67 -3.24 -12.76 4.29
N SER A 68 -3.54 -13.95 3.77
CA SER A 68 -3.81 -14.16 2.34
C SER A 68 -4.97 -13.33 1.80
N SER A 69 -5.99 -13.04 2.62
CA SER A 69 -7.10 -12.17 2.21
C SER A 69 -6.61 -10.73 2.00
N SER A 70 -5.82 -10.20 2.93
CA SER A 70 -5.22 -8.87 2.81
C SER A 70 -4.24 -8.81 1.63
N ALA A 71 -3.45 -9.85 1.39
CA ALA A 71 -2.53 -9.94 0.25
C ALA A 71 -3.28 -9.74 -1.08
N LYS A 72 -4.44 -10.39 -1.23
CA LYS A 72 -5.31 -10.23 -2.41
C LYS A 72 -5.72 -8.77 -2.61
N PHE A 73 -6.27 -8.12 -1.58
CA PHE A 73 -6.72 -6.72 -1.70
C PHE A 73 -5.58 -5.74 -1.90
N LEU A 74 -4.41 -5.97 -1.29
CA LEU A 74 -3.21 -5.18 -1.53
C LEU A 74 -2.80 -5.27 -3.02
N LEU A 75 -2.77 -6.48 -3.58
CA LEU A 75 -2.48 -6.67 -5.00
C LEU A 75 -3.52 -5.96 -5.89
N GLU A 76 -4.81 -6.07 -5.56
CA GLU A 76 -5.88 -5.37 -6.31
C GLU A 76 -5.69 -3.84 -6.28
N ILE A 77 -5.27 -3.27 -5.14
CA ILE A 77 -4.92 -1.85 -5.02
C ILE A 77 -3.68 -1.51 -5.85
N MET A 78 -2.60 -2.29 -5.74
CA MET A 78 -1.37 -2.05 -6.47
C MET A 78 -1.59 -2.13 -7.99
N LYS A 79 -2.46 -3.04 -8.45
CA LYS A 79 -2.85 -3.16 -9.86
C LYS A 79 -3.58 -1.92 -10.40
N LYS A 80 -4.33 -1.20 -9.57
CA LYS A 80 -4.89 0.11 -9.95
C LYS A 80 -3.80 1.17 -10.13
N PHE A 81 -2.70 1.06 -9.39
CA PHE A 81 -1.55 1.92 -9.57
C PHE A 81 -0.68 1.52 -10.79
N ASP A 82 -0.68 0.24 -11.22
CA ASP A 82 -0.18 -0.16 -12.55
C ASP A 82 -0.97 0.53 -13.67
N ASP A 83 -2.30 0.49 -13.62
CA ASP A 83 -3.14 1.16 -14.63
C ASP A 83 -2.84 2.68 -14.68
N LEU A 84 -2.64 3.30 -13.50
CA LEU A 84 -2.24 4.69 -13.39
C LEU A 84 -0.84 4.94 -14.00
N HIS A 85 0.12 4.04 -13.76
CA HIS A 85 1.46 4.11 -14.35
C HIS A 85 1.40 4.02 -15.88
N ASP A 86 0.66 3.06 -16.44
CA ASP A 86 0.53 2.86 -17.89
C ASP A 86 -0.12 4.07 -18.58
N SER A 87 -1.09 4.72 -17.92
CA SER A 87 -1.72 5.94 -18.41
C SER A 87 -0.75 7.14 -18.55
N ARG A 88 0.43 7.06 -17.92
CA ARG A 88 1.46 8.11 -17.83
C ARG A 88 0.97 9.44 -17.23
N LEU A 89 -0.15 9.41 -16.50
CA LEU A 89 -0.68 10.58 -15.79
C LEU A 89 0.07 10.87 -14.48
N SER A 90 0.71 9.85 -13.89
CA SER A 90 1.52 9.98 -12.68
C SER A 90 2.77 9.10 -12.77
N GLU A 91 3.88 9.59 -12.21
CA GLU A 91 4.99 8.72 -11.81
C GLU A 91 4.56 7.94 -10.56
N VAL A 92 4.65 6.62 -10.57
CA VAL A 92 4.16 5.75 -9.48
C VAL A 92 5.34 5.04 -8.83
N LEU A 93 5.35 5.02 -7.49
CA LEU A 93 6.34 4.35 -6.65
C LEU A 93 5.65 3.54 -5.55
N LEU A 94 6.03 2.28 -5.40
CA LEU A 94 5.75 1.47 -4.21
C LEU A 94 6.99 1.45 -3.32
N GLU A 95 6.83 1.86 -2.06
CA GLU A 95 7.82 1.70 -1.01
C GLU A 95 7.35 0.56 -0.09
N TRP A 96 7.92 -0.63 -0.25
CA TRP A 96 7.62 -1.78 0.61
C TRP A 96 8.65 -1.86 1.74
N CYS A 97 8.19 -1.57 2.95
CA CYS A 97 9.02 -1.50 4.14
C CYS A 97 8.90 -2.79 4.95
N TYR A 98 10.03 -3.37 5.35
CA TYR A 98 10.09 -4.59 6.14
C TYR A 98 11.16 -4.48 7.23
N ILE A 99 11.00 -5.18 8.34
CA ILE A 99 11.99 -5.19 9.43
C ILE A 99 13.20 -6.02 9.01
N LYS A 100 14.40 -5.53 9.34
CA LYS A 100 15.66 -6.24 9.09
C LYS A 100 15.61 -7.65 9.67
N GLY A 101 15.85 -8.65 8.82
CA GLY A 101 15.81 -10.06 9.20
C GLY A 101 14.44 -10.72 9.08
N ASP A 102 13.38 -9.96 8.78
CA ASP A 102 12.07 -10.49 8.42
C ASP A 102 12.07 -10.94 6.94
N LEU A 103 12.55 -12.16 6.72
CA LEU A 103 12.68 -12.74 5.38
C LEU A 103 11.32 -12.95 4.71
N ASP A 104 10.29 -13.34 5.48
CA ASP A 104 8.93 -13.52 4.95
C ASP A 104 8.36 -12.20 4.40
N GLN A 105 8.51 -11.08 5.12
CA GLN A 105 8.08 -9.77 4.62
C GLN A 105 8.94 -9.28 3.45
N GLN A 106 10.24 -9.60 3.44
CA GLN A 106 11.13 -9.28 2.32
C GLN A 106 10.71 -10.02 1.05
N GLU A 107 10.49 -11.34 1.15
CA GLU A 107 10.07 -12.20 0.03
C GLU A 107 8.72 -11.71 -0.53
N ALA A 108 7.75 -11.39 0.32
CA ALA A 108 6.49 -10.81 -0.13
C ALA A 108 6.66 -9.50 -0.93
N GLY A 109 7.61 -8.66 -0.52
CA GLY A 109 7.95 -7.44 -1.25
C GLY A 109 8.52 -7.72 -2.64
N GLU A 110 9.43 -8.70 -2.74
CA GLU A 110 9.97 -9.16 -4.03
C GLU A 110 8.87 -9.76 -4.91
N ASP A 111 7.98 -10.58 -4.36
CA ASP A 111 6.82 -11.14 -5.08
C ASP A 111 5.95 -10.03 -5.68
N PHE A 112 5.61 -9.00 -4.90
CA PHE A 112 4.84 -7.86 -5.41
C PHE A 112 5.61 -7.11 -6.51
N LYS A 113 6.91 -6.90 -6.33
CA LYS A 113 7.75 -6.24 -7.33
C LYS A 113 7.82 -7.01 -8.65
N GLU A 114 7.83 -8.34 -8.63
CA GLU A 114 7.77 -9.16 -9.84
C GLU A 114 6.40 -9.10 -10.54
N LEU A 115 5.34 -8.83 -9.77
CA LEU A 115 3.97 -8.74 -10.29
C LEU A 115 3.61 -7.36 -10.84
N LEU A 116 4.36 -6.30 -10.53
CA LEU A 116 4.04 -4.91 -10.86
C LEU A 116 5.01 -4.33 -11.92
N ASP A 117 4.52 -3.45 -12.78
CA ASP A 117 5.30 -2.87 -13.88
C ASP A 117 5.94 -1.52 -13.51
N PHE A 118 5.49 -0.89 -12.43
CA PHE A 118 6.04 0.39 -11.95
C PHE A 118 7.15 0.21 -10.90
N ARG A 119 7.86 1.30 -10.60
CA ARG A 119 9.00 1.29 -9.68
C ARG A 119 8.56 0.80 -8.29
N THR A 120 9.18 -0.28 -7.83
CA THR A 120 9.03 -0.80 -6.48
C THR A 120 10.38 -0.80 -5.78
N GLU A 121 10.43 -0.21 -4.58
CA GLU A 121 11.61 -0.15 -3.73
C GLU A 121 11.36 -0.90 -2.43
N LEU A 122 12.27 -1.83 -2.12
CA LEU A 122 12.28 -2.53 -0.84
C LEU A 122 13.12 -1.71 0.16
N ILE A 123 12.51 -1.37 1.29
CA ILE A 123 13.12 -0.54 2.33
C ILE A 123 13.28 -1.39 3.59
N GLU A 124 14.52 -1.74 3.91
CA GLU A 124 14.85 -2.39 5.18
C GLU A 124 14.78 -1.37 6.32
N LEU A 125 13.98 -1.67 7.33
CA LEU A 125 13.84 -0.89 8.56
C LEU A 125 14.66 -1.54 9.68
N PRO A 126 15.27 -0.75 10.58
CA PRO A 126 15.94 -1.31 11.76
C PRO A 126 14.94 -2.06 12.64
N ASP A 127 15.41 -3.12 13.29
CA ASP A 127 14.63 -3.81 14.31
C ASP A 127 14.43 -2.86 15.50
N PRO A 128 13.19 -2.62 15.97
CA PRO A 128 12.92 -1.68 17.06
C PRO A 128 13.43 -2.16 18.43
N ASP A 129 13.79 -3.44 18.55
CA ASP A 129 14.30 -4.06 19.76
C ASP A 129 15.85 -4.26 19.75
N GLU A 130 16.56 -3.87 18.67
CA GLU A 130 18.04 -3.82 18.57
C GLU A 130 18.69 -2.53 19.13
#